data_AF-A0A2S7TFY7-F1
#
_entry.id   AF-A0A2S7TFY7-F1
#
_cell.length_a   1.000
_cell.length_b   1.000
_cell.length_c   1.000
_cell.angle_alpha   90.00
_cell.angle_beta   90.00
_cell.angle_gamma   90.00
#
_symmetry.space_group_name_H-M   'P 1'
#
loop_
_entity.id
_entity.type
_entity.pdbx_description
1 polymer ?
#
loop_
_entity_poly.entity_id
_entity_poly.type
_entity_poly.pdbx_seq_one_letter_code
_entity_poly.pdbx_strand_id
1 'polypeptide(L)'
;MIQLNNGTSNNSENIIERKTLKHMWTATEAIPEYKISLGLTWWIFDNSDLGRYICHFGNNPGFCSILFIFPDQNFGINILCNGMFAQEAVYNQIPLEIAGLIMKK
;
A
#
# COMPACT_ATOMS: atom_id res chain seq x y z
N MET A 1 -3.93 -9.49 -7.17
CA MET A 1 -2.87 -9.72 -6.16
C MET A 1 -1.55 -9.72 -6.88
N ILE A 2 -0.55 -9.01 -6.35
CA ILE A 2 0.78 -8.89 -6.96
C ILE A 2 1.80 -9.32 -5.91
N GLN A 3 2.72 -10.21 -6.26
CA GLN A 3 3.86 -10.54 -5.40
C GLN A 3 4.87 -9.39 -5.43
N LEU A 4 5.45 -9.03 -4.28
CA LEU A 4 6.42 -7.94 -4.24
C LEU A 4 7.75 -8.38 -4.86
N ASN A 5 8.32 -7.53 -5.71
CA ASN A 5 9.60 -7.76 -6.39
C ASN A 5 10.78 -7.11 -5.65
N ASN A 6 10.58 -6.54 -4.46
CA ASN A 6 11.61 -5.87 -3.66
C ASN A 6 12.43 -4.82 -4.43
N GLY A 7 11.82 -4.10 -5.37
CA GLY A 7 12.47 -3.06 -6.15
C GLY A 7 13.42 -3.58 -7.23
N THR A 8 13.23 -4.82 -7.70
CA THR A 8 14.03 -5.42 -8.78
C THR A 8 13.27 -5.43 -10.11
N SER A 9 14.00 -5.25 -11.21
CA SER A 9 13.48 -5.37 -12.57
C SER A 9 13.38 -6.84 -12.99
N ASN A 10 12.79 -7.09 -14.17
CA ASN A 10 12.73 -8.43 -14.74
C ASN A 10 14.12 -9.03 -15.04
N ASN A 11 15.16 -8.19 -15.16
CA ASN A 11 16.54 -8.61 -15.37
C ASN A 11 17.32 -8.77 -14.04
N SER A 12 16.63 -8.77 -12.90
CA SER A 12 17.22 -8.80 -11.56
C SER A 12 18.09 -7.59 -11.21
N GLU A 13 17.99 -6.50 -11.96
CA GLU A 13 18.65 -5.24 -11.64
C GLU A 13 17.84 -4.50 -10.57
N ASN A 14 18.50 -3.89 -9.59
CA ASN A 14 17.82 -3.06 -8.62
C ASN A 14 17.39 -1.74 -9.28
N ILE A 15 16.08 -1.50 -9.37
CA ILE A 15 15.52 -0.20 -9.77
C ILE A 15 15.81 0.84 -8.67
N ILE A 16 15.79 0.38 -7.43
CA ILE A 16 16.10 1.17 -6.24
C ILE A 16 16.92 0.32 -5.27
N GLU A 17 17.88 0.94 -4.60
CA GLU A 17 18.62 0.24 -3.55
C GLU A 17 17.67 -0.22 -2.43
N ARG A 18 17.87 -1.44 -1.91
CA ARG A 18 17.05 -1.99 -0.82
C ARG A 18 16.99 -1.08 0.41
N LYS A 19 18.10 -0.39 0.73
CA LYS A 19 18.15 0.56 1.85
C LYS A 19 17.22 1.75 1.61
N THR A 20 17.16 2.25 0.38
CA THR A 20 16.30 3.37 -0.02
C THR A 20 14.85 2.94 -0.03
N LEU A 21 14.53 1.75 -0.57
CA LEU A 21 13.18 1.18 -0.50
C LEU A 21 12.70 1.04 0.94
N LYS A 22 13.53 0.48 1.83
CA LYS A 22 13.23 0.37 3.25
C LYS A 22 13.01 1.75 3.89
N HIS A 23 13.82 2.73 3.51
CA HIS A 23 13.70 4.09 4.03
C HIS A 23 12.38 4.74 3.59
N MET A 24 11.95 4.55 2.34
CA MET A 24 10.66 5.04 1.84
C MET A 24 9.47 4.52 2.65
N TRP A 25 9.58 3.30 3.17
CA TRP A 25 8.56 2.63 3.97
C TRP A 25 8.79 2.73 5.47
N THR A 26 9.76 3.53 5.91
CA THR A 26 10.00 3.79 7.33
C THR A 26 9.33 5.11 7.70
N ALA A 27 8.60 5.13 8.81
CA ALA A 27 7.97 6.35 9.31
C ALA A 27 9.02 7.45 9.56
N THR A 28 8.83 8.59 8.91
CA THR A 28 9.57 9.83 9.14
C THR A 28 8.73 10.81 9.95
N GLU A 29 7.41 10.78 9.79
CA GLU A 29 6.46 11.61 10.52
C GLU A 29 5.27 10.77 11.01
N ALA A 30 4.71 11.12 12.15
CA ALA A 30 3.54 10.43 12.73
C ALA A 30 2.38 11.40 12.89
N ILE A 31 1.16 10.92 12.66
CA ILE A 31 -0.10 11.63 12.86
C ILE A 31 -0.94 10.80 13.84
N PRO A 32 -0.69 10.91 15.16
CA PRO A 32 -1.21 9.98 16.16
C PRO A 32 -2.74 9.93 16.22
N GLU A 33 -3.41 11.05 16.00
CA GLU A 33 -4.88 11.17 16.02
C GLU A 33 -5.55 10.16 15.07
N TYR A 34 -4.95 9.93 13.91
CA TYR A 34 -5.49 9.01 12.90
C TYR A 34 -4.83 7.63 12.94
N LYS A 35 -3.84 7.41 13.82
CA LYS A 35 -2.99 6.21 13.84
C LYS A 35 -2.29 5.96 12.50
N ILE A 36 -1.85 7.04 11.86
CA ILE A 36 -1.19 7.01 10.56
C ILE A 36 0.23 7.55 10.72
N SER A 37 1.17 7.00 9.98
CA SER A 37 2.49 7.57 9.80
C SER A 37 2.78 7.83 8.32
N LEU A 38 3.71 8.73 8.05
CA LEU A 38 4.22 9.01 6.71
C LEU A 38 5.67 8.54 6.63
N GLY A 39 6.01 7.79 5.59
CA GLY A 39 7.38 7.63 5.14
C GLY A 39 7.71 8.66 4.06
N LEU A 40 8.68 8.35 3.18
CA LEU A 40 8.95 9.22 2.03
C LEU A 40 7.83 9.07 1.00
N THR A 41 6.85 9.97 1.05
CA THR A 41 5.66 10.01 0.19
C THR A 41 4.76 8.78 0.27
N TRP A 42 4.85 7.98 1.34
CA TRP A 42 4.00 6.81 1.55
C TRP A 42 3.23 6.91 2.84
N TRP A 43 1.97 6.47 2.81
CA TRP A 43 1.15 6.32 4.00
C TRP A 43 1.43 4.97 4.64
N ILE A 44 1.63 4.95 5.95
CA ILE A 44 2.00 3.76 6.72
C ILE A 44 0.95 3.57 7.83
N PHE A 45 0.41 2.37 7.89
CA PHE A 45 -0.58 1.97 8.86
C PHE A 45 -0.10 0.73 9.59
N ASP A 46 -0.24 0.73 10.91
CA ASP A 46 -0.07 -0.46 11.74
C ASP A 46 -1.47 -0.90 12.21
N ASN A 47 -1.98 -1.99 11.63
CA ASN A 47 -3.30 -2.53 11.93
C ASN A 47 -3.17 -3.81 12.77
N SER A 48 -4.03 -3.97 13.79
CA SER A 48 -3.98 -5.12 14.70
C SER A 48 -4.24 -6.46 14.03
N ASP A 49 -5.07 -6.45 12.98
CA ASP A 49 -5.60 -7.66 12.36
C ASP A 49 -4.85 -8.01 11.07
N LEU A 50 -4.36 -7.00 10.35
CA LEU A 50 -3.69 -7.14 9.05
C LEU A 50 -2.18 -6.90 9.13
N GLY A 51 -1.66 -6.47 10.28
CA GLY A 51 -0.28 -6.05 10.44
C GLY A 51 0.02 -4.71 9.77
N ARG A 52 1.31 -4.47 9.50
CA ARG A 52 1.77 -3.25 8.84
C ARG A 52 1.44 -3.28 7.35
N TYR A 53 0.86 -2.19 6.85
CA TYR A 53 0.73 -1.97 5.42
C TYR A 53 1.08 -0.53 5.03
N ILE A 54 1.48 -0.40 3.78
CA ILE A 54 1.89 0.86 3.16
C ILE A 54 0.96 1.13 1.99
N CYS A 55 0.50 2.36 1.82
CA CYS A 55 -0.34 2.70 0.68
C CYS A 55 -0.05 4.05 0.03
N HIS A 56 -0.52 4.17 -1.21
CA HIS A 56 -0.54 5.42 -1.95
C HIS A 56 -1.82 5.55 -2.78
N PHE A 57 -2.50 6.68 -2.61
CA PHE A 57 -3.74 7.00 -3.32
C PHE A 57 -3.43 7.56 -4.70
N GLY A 58 -4.24 7.20 -5.68
CA GLY A 58 -4.30 7.82 -6.99
C GLY A 58 -5.67 8.45 -7.21
N ASN A 59 -5.68 9.70 -7.65
CA ASN A 59 -6.90 10.44 -7.95
C ASN A 59 -6.69 11.24 -9.23
N ASN A 60 -7.59 11.06 -10.20
CA ASN A 60 -7.58 11.76 -11.48
C ASN A 60 -9.04 11.91 -11.96
N PRO A 61 -9.41 12.95 -12.73
CA PRO A 61 -10.79 13.06 -13.20
C PRO A 61 -11.29 11.79 -13.91
N GLY A 62 -12.37 11.21 -13.38
CA GLY A 62 -12.97 9.95 -13.87
C GLY A 62 -12.37 8.67 -13.29
N PHE A 63 -11.30 8.76 -12.48
CA PHE A 63 -10.59 7.60 -11.96
C PHE A 63 -10.17 7.75 -10.49
N CYS A 64 -10.26 6.66 -9.73
CA CYS A 64 -9.59 6.54 -8.45
C CYS A 64 -8.83 5.21 -8.39
N SER A 65 -7.68 5.21 -7.72
CA SER A 65 -6.88 4.02 -7.52
C SER A 65 -6.21 4.01 -6.17
N ILE A 66 -5.86 2.81 -5.71
CA ILE A 66 -5.10 2.62 -4.48
C ILE A 66 -4.15 1.45 -4.64
N LEU A 67 -2.95 1.62 -4.13
CA LEU A 67 -1.98 0.54 -3.97
C LEU A 67 -1.78 0.30 -2.49
N PHE A 68 -2.02 -0.92 -2.02
CA PHE A 68 -1.65 -1.42 -0.69
C PHE A 68 -0.51 -2.41 -0.84
N ILE A 69 0.49 -2.30 0.03
CA ILE A 69 1.66 -3.16 0.11
C ILE A 69 1.70 -3.72 1.52
N PHE A 70 1.79 -5.04 1.63
CA PHE A 70 1.92 -5.79 2.87
C PHE A 70 3.31 -6.45 2.87
N PRO A 71 4.36 -5.75 3.38
CA PRO A 71 5.73 -6.21 3.23
C PRO A 71 5.98 -7.55 3.92
N ASP A 72 5.44 -7.73 5.12
CA ASP A 72 5.67 -8.92 5.94
C ASP A 72 5.02 -10.16 5.34
N GLN A 73 3.90 -9.99 4.63
CA GLN A 73 3.20 -11.06 3.93
C GLN A 73 3.61 -11.17 2.45
N ASN A 74 4.55 -10.33 1.99
CA ASN A 74 5.12 -10.34 0.65
C ASN A 74 4.10 -10.22 -0.51
N PHE A 75 3.05 -9.41 -0.33
CA PHE A 75 2.09 -9.15 -1.39
C PHE A 75 1.60 -7.71 -1.44
N GLY A 76 1.00 -7.34 -2.57
CA GLY A 76 0.31 -6.07 -2.76
C GLY A 76 -1.07 -6.26 -3.42
N ILE A 77 -1.93 -5.28 -3.15
CA ILE A 77 -3.26 -5.13 -3.75
C ILE A 77 -3.28 -3.80 -4.48
N ASN A 78 -3.59 -3.82 -5.77
CA ASN A 78 -3.79 -2.63 -6.57
C ASN A 78 -5.23 -2.64 -7.08
N ILE A 79 -5.94 -1.53 -6.87
CA ILE A 79 -7.31 -1.34 -7.35
C ILE A 79 -7.33 -0.08 -8.20
N LEU A 80 -7.95 -0.19 -9.38
CA LEU A 80 -8.26 0.92 -10.26
C LEU A 80 -9.77 0.90 -10.54
N CYS A 81 -10.42 2.03 -10.38
CA CYS A 81 -11.83 2.21 -10.69
C CYS A 81 -12.00 3.41 -11.63
N ASN A 82 -12.72 3.21 -12.73
CA ASN A 82 -13.16 4.24 -13.66
C ASN A 82 -14.43 4.97 -13.16
N GLY A 83 -14.41 5.36 -11.88
CA GLY A 83 -15.50 6.08 -11.24
C GLY A 83 -14.95 6.96 -10.13
N MET A 84 -15.04 8.28 -10.31
CA MET A 84 -14.50 9.26 -9.35
C MET A 84 -15.20 9.19 -8.00
N PHE A 85 -16.48 8.80 -7.95
CA PHE A 85 -17.26 8.77 -6.70
C PHE A 85 -17.14 7.45 -5.93
N ALA A 86 -16.34 6.49 -6.42
CA ALA A 86 -16.11 5.21 -5.75
C ALA A 86 -14.96 5.26 -4.73
N GLN A 87 -14.40 6.44 -4.44
CA GLN A 87 -13.22 6.62 -3.59
C GLN A 87 -13.35 5.93 -2.24
N GLU A 88 -14.49 6.05 -1.56
CA GLU A 88 -14.68 5.43 -0.25
C GLU A 88 -14.53 3.89 -0.32
N ALA A 89 -15.18 3.26 -1.30
CA ALA A 89 -15.06 1.83 -1.51
C ALA A 89 -13.64 1.42 -1.92
N VAL A 90 -13.03 2.17 -2.85
CA VAL A 90 -11.69 1.88 -3.38
C VAL A 90 -10.62 2.07 -2.33
N TYR A 91 -10.68 3.12 -1.51
CA TYR A 91 -9.62 3.48 -0.57
C TYR A 91 -9.74 2.75 0.76
N ASN A 92 -10.97 2.56 1.26
CA ASN A 92 -11.20 2.18 2.66
C ASN A 92 -11.90 0.83 2.84
N GLN A 93 -12.47 0.23 1.80
CA GLN A 93 -13.26 -1.00 1.95
C GLN A 93 -12.63 -2.17 1.21
N ILE A 94 -12.64 -2.13 -0.13
CA ILE A 94 -12.28 -3.27 -0.98
C ILE A 94 -10.85 -3.79 -0.70
N PRO A 95 -9.79 -2.96 -0.55
CA PRO A 95 -8.45 -3.48 -0.28
C PRO A 95 -8.36 -4.22 1.05
N LEU A 96 -9.02 -3.72 2.09
CA LEU A 96 -9.01 -4.31 3.43
C LEU A 96 -9.79 -5.62 3.47
N GLU A 97 -10.94 -5.68 2.80
CA GLU A 97 -11.73 -6.91 2.66
C GLU A 97 -10.94 -7.99 1.92
N ILE A 98 -10.31 -7.64 0.80
CA ILE A 98 -9.45 -8.58 0.05
C ILE A 98 -8.28 -9.05 0.92
N ALA A 99 -7.60 -8.15 1.63
CA ALA A 99 -6.51 -8.51 2.53
C ALA A 99 -6.97 -9.48 3.63
N GLY A 100 -8.12 -9.19 4.24
CA GLY A 100 -8.73 -10.04 5.26
C GLY A 100 -9.03 -11.46 4.74
N LEU A 101 -9.55 -11.60 3.52
CA LEU A 101 -9.80 -12.91 2.89
C LEU A 101 -8.52 -13.69 2.61
N ILE A 102 -7.42 -13.01 2.30
CA ILE A 102 -6.12 -13.63 2.02
C ILE A 102 -5.45 -14.10 3.31
N MET A 103 -5.48 -13.28 4.36
CA MET A 103 -4.73 -13.49 5.59
C MET A 103 -5.45 -14.38 6.62
N LYS A 104 -6.79 -14.45 6.60
CA LYS A 104 -7.58 -15.30 7.52
C LYS A 104 -7.63 -16.79 7.11
N LYS A 105 -6.60 -17.29 6.44
CA LYS A 105 -6.48 -18.71 6.08
C LYS A 105 -5.97 -19.56 7.24
#